data_AF-A0A6C0HCA8-F1
#
_entry.id   AF-A0A6C0HCA8-F1
#
_cell.length_a   1.000
_cell.length_b   1.000
_cell.length_c   1.000
_cell.angle_alpha   90.00
_cell.angle_beta   90.00
_cell.angle_gamma   90.00
#
_symmetry.space_group_name_H-M   'P 1'
#
loop_
_entity.id
_entity.type
_entity.pdbx_description
1 polymer ?
#
loop_
_entity_poly.entity_id
_entity_poly.type
_entity_poly.pdbx_seq_one_letter_code
_entity_poly.pdbx_strand_id
1 'polypeptide(L)'
;MANCLAIDRNSNQCRNYGLDKSRFCIFHQYMNDYSEEMLANQKICGTCKKSYYLENGRKVCNRCREQSKMNALKYREQVILCGKQGCKFKRSEENKYCNKHQLCIFEDETKALNKKLCYNVIRGCRSQLELDYKFSKCSVCLEKDRNKDNERRNKAKQQYNENVLENRIRESKLCTICCIERPMEMFIGVAISETKTCKICRDDNKRQDLKRDKDHRNELARTNINEKFRLYQKSCLERCLEFKLSFDEFISIVNNDCFYCGYKNSDFVNGIDRIDSKKGYILDNCVACCKMCNYMKASLSIDVFIKRAEHTLTYQNRINGNLYPECFPNHKCLPYYRYKSRALEKQLDFSITKEDYNDIIQNACFLCGKQNNENHTNGIDRMDSKKGYVLDNINACCSECNFMKRDYDYNDFINKLLLIYEKHKNHNFSLNNLSEYVNIPQNRTKKSIEEIKKTNDLFKQEQNKIIKEKYGDEEYKQMRVKEIAKYRTI
;
A
#
# COMPACT_ATOMS: atom_id res chain seq x y z
N MET A 1 70.03 -49.35 59.56
CA MET A 1 69.64 -48.28 58.62
C MET A 1 68.24 -47.81 58.99
N ALA A 2 67.99 -46.50 58.98
CA ALA A 2 66.64 -45.97 59.26
C ALA A 2 65.68 -46.30 58.10
N ASN A 3 64.40 -46.51 58.40
CA ASN A 3 63.37 -46.70 57.37
C ASN A 3 63.14 -45.40 56.59
N CYS A 4 62.83 -45.50 55.30
CA CYS A 4 62.50 -44.35 54.48
C CYS A 4 61.20 -43.68 54.97
N LEU A 5 61.24 -42.36 55.16
CA LEU A 5 60.08 -41.57 55.66
C LEU A 5 59.01 -41.27 54.58
N ALA A 6 59.22 -41.71 53.34
CA ALA A 6 58.26 -41.51 52.27
C ALA A 6 57.15 -42.58 52.26
N ILE A 7 56.03 -42.27 51.63
CA ILE A 7 54.99 -43.27 51.31
C ILE A 7 55.22 -43.89 49.93
N ASP A 8 54.84 -45.16 49.77
CA ASP A 8 54.84 -45.90 48.52
C ASP A 8 53.61 -45.58 47.65
N ARG A 9 53.56 -46.12 46.43
CA ARG A 9 52.46 -45.89 45.47
C ARG A 9 51.05 -46.27 45.97
N ASN A 10 50.96 -47.07 47.01
CA ASN A 10 49.71 -47.52 47.64
C ASN A 10 49.39 -46.75 48.92
N SER A 11 50.10 -45.63 49.17
CA SER A 11 50.00 -44.81 50.38
C SER A 11 50.43 -45.52 51.67
N ASN A 12 51.18 -46.62 51.57
CA ASN A 12 51.77 -47.28 52.73
C ASN A 12 53.18 -46.73 52.99
N GLN A 13 53.72 -46.94 54.18
CA GLN A 13 55.11 -46.58 54.47
C GLN A 13 56.07 -47.30 53.51
N CYS A 14 57.05 -46.56 52.97
CA CYS A 14 58.03 -47.13 52.06
C CYS A 14 58.80 -48.27 52.75
N ARG A 15 58.85 -49.43 52.09
CA ARG A 15 59.51 -50.64 52.60
C ARG A 15 61.03 -50.63 52.48
N ASN A 16 61.61 -49.59 51.87
CA ASN A 16 63.05 -49.48 51.64
C ASN A 16 63.75 -48.70 52.76
N TYR A 17 65.05 -48.94 52.93
CA TYR A 17 65.89 -48.23 53.89
C TYR A 17 66.44 -46.92 53.32
N GLY A 18 66.68 -45.95 54.21
CA GLY A 18 67.37 -44.71 53.89
C GLY A 18 68.83 -44.97 53.49
N LEU A 19 69.32 -44.21 52.51
CA LEU A 19 70.73 -44.20 52.12
C LEU A 19 71.59 -43.44 53.14
N ASP A 20 72.88 -43.73 53.23
CA ASP A 20 73.83 -43.11 54.17
C ASP A 20 73.63 -41.60 54.38
N LYS A 21 73.22 -41.23 55.61
CA LYS A 21 72.87 -39.87 56.08
C LYS A 21 71.59 -39.24 55.47
N SER A 22 70.90 -39.91 54.54
CA SER A 22 69.58 -39.52 54.03
C SER A 22 68.44 -40.22 54.78
N ARG A 23 67.36 -39.48 55.03
CA ARG A 23 66.10 -40.02 55.60
C ARG A 23 65.26 -40.79 54.57
N PHE A 24 65.74 -40.92 53.33
CA PHE A 24 65.00 -41.47 52.19
C PHE A 24 65.80 -42.53 51.43
N CYS A 25 65.12 -43.47 50.78
CA CYS A 25 65.76 -44.49 49.93
C CYS A 25 66.19 -43.90 48.57
N ILE A 26 66.86 -44.71 47.73
CA ILE A 26 67.34 -44.31 46.39
C ILE A 26 66.23 -43.68 45.51
N PHE A 27 64.98 -44.10 45.71
CA PHE A 27 63.85 -43.64 44.90
C PHE A 27 63.18 -42.37 45.42
N HIS A 28 63.42 -41.99 46.68
CA HIS A 28 62.78 -40.86 47.36
C HIS A 28 63.76 -39.72 47.71
N GLN A 29 64.96 -39.73 47.12
CA GLN A 29 65.98 -38.69 47.33
C GLN A 29 65.49 -37.26 47.03
N TYR A 30 64.48 -37.11 46.15
CA TYR A 30 63.88 -35.82 45.83
C TYR A 30 63.06 -35.19 46.99
N MET A 31 62.93 -35.88 48.12
CA MET A 31 62.19 -35.45 49.30
C MET A 31 63.11 -35.06 50.46
N ASN A 32 64.44 -35.09 50.29
CA ASN A 32 65.40 -34.78 51.35
C ASN A 32 65.13 -33.40 52.00
N ASP A 33 64.70 -32.42 51.19
CA ASP A 33 64.44 -31.04 51.61
C ASP A 33 63.03 -30.83 52.19
N TYR A 34 62.24 -31.89 52.37
CA TYR A 34 60.88 -31.77 52.90
C TYR A 34 60.91 -31.53 54.41
N SER A 35 60.11 -30.56 54.86
CA SER A 35 59.84 -30.35 56.29
C SER A 35 59.03 -31.51 56.87
N GLU A 36 59.03 -31.64 58.20
CA GLU A 36 58.24 -32.68 58.87
C GLU A 36 56.74 -32.56 58.57
N GLU A 37 56.22 -31.33 58.46
CA GLU A 37 54.83 -31.06 58.05
C GLU A 37 54.53 -31.54 56.61
N MET A 38 55.47 -31.32 55.69
CA MET A 38 55.36 -31.80 54.31
C MET A 38 55.38 -33.34 54.24
N LEU A 39 56.11 -33.98 55.15
CA LEU A 39 56.20 -35.44 55.26
C LEU A 39 54.96 -36.05 55.91
N ALA A 40 54.32 -35.38 56.86
CA ALA A 40 53.05 -35.81 57.42
C ALA A 40 51.90 -35.75 56.39
N ASN A 41 52.00 -34.84 55.43
CA ASN A 41 50.95 -34.56 54.43
C ASN A 41 51.28 -35.04 53.01
N GLN A 42 52.06 -36.11 52.88
CA GLN A 42 52.40 -36.69 51.58
C GLN A 42 51.17 -37.29 50.87
N LYS A 43 51.07 -37.09 49.57
CA LYS A 43 50.03 -37.65 48.70
C LYS A 43 50.64 -38.23 47.43
N ILE A 44 49.98 -39.23 46.86
CA ILE A 44 50.41 -39.85 45.60
C ILE A 44 49.94 -39.00 44.43
N CYS A 45 50.88 -38.65 43.54
CA CYS A 45 50.53 -38.02 42.28
C CYS A 45 49.68 -38.98 41.42
N GLY A 46 48.50 -38.53 41.00
CA GLY A 46 47.57 -39.32 40.20
C GLY A 46 48.14 -39.83 38.88
N THR A 47 49.15 -39.15 38.33
CA THR A 47 49.79 -39.47 37.04
C THR A 47 51.03 -40.35 37.21
N CYS A 48 52.11 -39.85 37.83
CA CYS A 48 53.38 -40.61 37.93
C CYS A 48 53.44 -41.57 39.12
N LYS A 49 52.41 -41.60 39.98
CA LYS A 49 52.29 -42.50 41.14
C LYS A 49 53.43 -42.41 42.17
N LYS A 50 54.22 -41.33 42.15
CA LYS A 50 55.23 -41.00 43.17
C LYS A 50 54.61 -40.16 44.29
N SER A 51 55.20 -40.23 45.48
CA SER A 51 54.80 -39.47 46.67
C SER A 51 55.33 -38.04 46.62
N TYR A 52 54.47 -37.05 46.88
CA TYR A 52 54.84 -35.64 46.92
C TYR A 52 54.02 -34.93 48.00
N TYR A 53 54.53 -33.81 48.49
CA TYR A 53 53.67 -32.85 49.18
C TYR A 53 52.88 -32.05 48.13
N LEU A 54 51.56 -32.18 48.15
CA LEU A 54 50.66 -31.56 47.18
C LEU A 54 49.81 -30.48 47.87
N GLU A 55 50.29 -29.24 47.83
CA GLU A 55 49.60 -28.07 48.40
C GLU A 55 48.20 -27.84 47.79
N ASN A 56 47.31 -27.22 48.58
CA ASN A 56 46.02 -26.70 48.12
C ASN A 56 45.13 -27.75 47.43
N GLY A 57 45.12 -28.99 47.94
CA GLY A 57 44.22 -30.05 47.45
C GLY A 57 44.56 -30.60 46.05
N ARG A 58 45.75 -30.31 45.52
CA ARG A 58 46.19 -30.77 44.19
C ARG A 58 46.32 -32.30 44.14
N LYS A 59 45.98 -32.91 43.00
CA LYS A 59 46.05 -34.37 42.75
C LYS A 59 47.28 -34.80 41.93
N VAL A 60 48.05 -33.86 41.37
CA VAL A 60 49.13 -34.12 40.41
C VAL A 60 50.35 -33.25 40.74
N CYS A 61 51.57 -33.80 40.61
CA CYS A 61 52.81 -33.06 40.89
C CYS A 61 53.12 -32.02 39.79
N ASN A 62 53.93 -31.02 40.13
CA ASN A 62 54.29 -29.92 39.22
C ASN A 62 54.90 -30.43 37.89
N ARG A 63 55.76 -31.46 37.94
CA ARG A 63 56.36 -32.05 36.73
C ARG A 63 55.30 -32.63 35.78
N CYS A 64 54.35 -33.40 36.29
CA CYS A 64 53.28 -33.98 35.46
C CYS A 64 52.32 -32.90 34.93
N ARG A 65 52.12 -31.82 35.69
CA ARG A 65 51.32 -30.65 35.26
C ARG A 65 51.99 -29.91 34.10
N GLU A 66 53.27 -29.61 34.21
CA GLU A 66 54.02 -28.96 33.11
C GLU A 66 54.09 -29.86 31.88
N GLN A 67 54.28 -31.17 32.04
CA GLN A 67 54.22 -32.11 30.92
C GLN A 67 52.84 -32.12 30.23
N SER A 68 51.75 -32.08 31.01
CA SER A 68 50.39 -32.00 30.46
C SER A 68 50.15 -30.69 29.70
N LYS A 69 50.64 -29.56 30.22
CA LYS A 69 50.61 -28.27 29.50
C LYS A 69 51.37 -28.33 28.18
N MET A 70 52.58 -28.88 28.17
CA MET A 70 53.39 -29.05 26.96
C MET A 70 52.71 -29.97 25.94
N ASN A 71 52.09 -31.07 26.39
CA ASN A 71 51.33 -31.96 25.52
C ASN A 71 50.09 -31.28 24.94
N ALA A 72 49.39 -30.45 25.72
CA ALA A 72 48.24 -29.67 25.26
C ALA A 72 48.64 -28.61 24.23
N LEU A 73 49.81 -27.99 24.37
CA LEU A 73 50.37 -27.06 23.38
C LEU A 73 50.68 -27.77 22.07
N LYS A 74 51.39 -28.91 22.12
CA LYS A 74 51.68 -29.74 20.94
C LYS A 74 50.41 -30.21 20.22
N TYR A 75 49.39 -30.61 20.96
CA TYR A 75 48.11 -31.01 20.36
C TYR A 75 47.39 -29.83 19.67
N ARG A 76 47.44 -28.62 20.24
CA ARG A 76 46.83 -27.42 19.62
C ARG A 76 47.51 -27.02 18.31
N GLU A 77 48.82 -27.19 18.20
CA GLU A 77 49.57 -26.91 16.97
C GLU A 77 49.21 -27.86 15.82
N GLN A 78 48.79 -29.10 16.13
CA GLN A 78 48.43 -30.11 15.14
C GLN A 78 46.98 -30.05 14.65
N VAL A 79 46.08 -29.35 15.36
CA VAL A 79 44.65 -29.31 15.02
C VAL A 79 44.36 -28.19 14.02
N ILE A 80 44.08 -28.56 12.77
CA ILE A 80 43.63 -27.62 11.75
C ILE A 80 42.15 -27.28 11.97
N LEU A 81 41.86 -25.99 12.11
CA LEU A 81 40.52 -25.48 12.37
C LEU A 81 39.68 -25.34 11.10
N CYS A 82 38.36 -25.29 11.29
CA CYS A 82 37.36 -25.03 10.26
C CYS A 82 37.59 -23.66 9.62
N GLY A 83 37.55 -23.60 8.28
CA GLY A 83 37.76 -22.40 7.47
C GLY A 83 36.64 -21.36 7.55
N LYS A 84 35.57 -21.61 8.30
CA LYS A 84 34.55 -20.59 8.59
C LYS A 84 35.07 -19.63 9.67
N GLN A 85 35.02 -18.34 9.36
CA GLN A 85 35.44 -17.28 10.28
C GLN A 85 34.78 -17.44 11.66
N GLY A 86 35.60 -17.40 12.72
CA GLY A 86 35.15 -17.54 14.11
C GLY A 86 34.83 -18.97 14.57
N CYS A 87 35.00 -20.00 13.72
CA CYS A 87 34.76 -21.38 14.11
C CYS A 87 35.96 -22.00 14.83
N LYS A 88 35.74 -22.55 16.03
CA LYS A 88 36.79 -23.22 16.85
C LYS A 88 36.83 -24.74 16.68
N PHE A 89 35.98 -25.30 15.82
CA PHE A 89 35.93 -26.76 15.60
C PHE A 89 37.03 -27.19 14.62
N LYS A 90 37.54 -28.41 14.79
CA LYS A 90 38.43 -29.07 13.80
C LYS A 90 37.70 -29.18 12.46
N ARG A 91 38.42 -28.96 11.36
CA ARG A 91 37.87 -29.19 10.01
C ARG A 91 37.56 -30.68 9.77
N SER A 92 36.70 -30.97 8.80
CA SER A 92 36.49 -32.33 8.30
C SER A 92 37.76 -32.87 7.64
N GLU A 93 37.83 -34.19 7.44
CA GLU A 93 38.87 -34.83 6.64
C GLU A 93 38.67 -34.54 5.14
N GLU A 94 37.41 -34.42 4.71
CA GLU A 94 37.04 -34.27 3.30
C GLU A 94 37.16 -32.83 2.79
N ASN A 95 37.04 -31.83 3.68
CA ASN A 95 37.00 -30.44 3.27
C ASN A 95 37.41 -29.46 4.37
N LYS A 96 37.60 -28.20 3.99
CA LYS A 96 38.06 -27.14 4.89
C LYS A 96 37.05 -26.75 5.98
N TYR A 97 35.83 -27.26 5.98
CA TYR A 97 34.79 -26.92 6.97
C TYR A 97 34.53 -28.08 7.95
N CYS A 98 34.05 -27.78 9.16
CA CYS A 98 33.60 -28.82 10.09
C CYS A 98 32.23 -29.38 9.70
N ASN A 99 31.82 -30.49 10.31
CA ASN A 99 30.52 -31.15 9.99
C ASN A 99 29.28 -30.25 10.21
N LYS A 100 29.40 -29.17 10.99
CA LYS A 100 28.32 -28.17 11.17
C LYS A 100 28.29 -27.08 10.10
N HIS A 101 29.35 -26.94 9.31
CA HIS A 101 29.54 -25.89 8.31
C HIS A 101 29.68 -26.42 6.89
N GLN A 102 29.20 -27.63 6.62
CA GLN A 102 29.23 -28.24 5.29
C GLN A 102 28.48 -27.40 4.24
N LEU A 103 27.49 -26.60 4.65
CA LEU A 103 26.81 -25.69 3.74
C LEU A 103 27.72 -24.59 3.17
N CYS A 104 28.83 -24.24 3.84
CA CYS A 104 29.77 -23.25 3.32
C CYS A 104 30.47 -23.74 2.03
N ILE A 105 30.52 -25.06 1.80
CA ILE A 105 31.01 -25.63 0.53
C ILE A 105 30.11 -25.17 -0.62
N PHE A 106 28.80 -25.37 -0.45
CA PHE A 106 27.80 -24.95 -1.44
C PHE A 106 27.76 -23.42 -1.63
N GLU A 107 28.04 -22.66 -0.58
CA GLU A 107 28.20 -21.20 -0.66
C GLU A 107 29.41 -20.80 -1.48
N ASP A 108 30.56 -21.43 -1.25
CA ASP A 108 31.79 -21.20 -2.01
C ASP A 108 31.62 -21.56 -3.49
N GLU A 109 31.00 -22.71 -3.79
CA GLU A 109 30.67 -23.14 -5.16
C GLU A 109 29.78 -22.11 -5.86
N THR A 110 28.75 -21.62 -5.17
CA THR A 110 27.82 -20.64 -5.73
C THR A 110 28.51 -19.30 -6.00
N LYS A 111 29.41 -18.88 -5.10
CA LYS A 111 30.23 -17.68 -5.29
C LYS A 111 31.20 -17.84 -6.46
N ALA A 112 31.81 -19.02 -6.63
CA ALA A 112 32.69 -19.32 -7.75
C ALA A 112 31.96 -19.24 -9.11
N LEU A 113 30.65 -19.54 -9.13
CA LEU A 113 29.79 -19.37 -10.31
C LEU A 113 29.29 -17.93 -10.52
N ASN A 114 29.76 -16.97 -9.73
CA ASN A 114 29.29 -15.58 -9.75
C ASN A 114 27.77 -15.46 -9.54
N LYS A 115 27.21 -16.29 -8.64
CA LYS A 115 25.78 -16.33 -8.30
C LYS A 115 25.57 -16.05 -6.81
N LYS A 116 24.32 -15.82 -6.41
CA LYS A 116 23.91 -15.72 -5.01
C LYS A 116 22.98 -16.87 -4.62
N LEU A 117 23.02 -17.26 -3.34
CA LEU A 117 22.17 -18.31 -2.82
C LEU A 117 20.72 -17.84 -2.59
N CYS A 118 19.77 -18.74 -2.78
CA CYS A 118 18.42 -18.55 -2.26
C CYS A 118 18.46 -18.43 -0.72
N TYR A 119 17.73 -17.46 -0.16
CA TYR A 119 17.61 -17.25 1.29
C TYR A 119 17.18 -18.50 2.07
N ASN A 120 16.35 -19.35 1.46
CA ASN A 120 15.91 -20.60 2.08
C ASN A 120 16.96 -21.73 2.01
N VAL A 121 18.23 -21.43 1.70
CA VAL A 121 19.33 -22.41 1.68
C VAL A 121 19.51 -23.08 3.05
N ILE A 122 19.34 -22.31 4.13
CA ILE A 122 19.35 -22.80 5.52
C ILE A 122 18.17 -23.74 5.83
N ARG A 123 17.14 -23.74 4.98
CA ARG A 123 15.95 -24.61 5.07
C ARG A 123 15.95 -25.73 4.02
N GLY A 124 17.09 -26.01 3.41
CA GLY A 124 17.26 -27.09 2.43
C GLY A 124 17.14 -26.69 0.97
N CYS A 125 16.89 -25.42 0.63
CA CYS A 125 16.93 -24.99 -0.77
C CYS A 125 18.37 -25.06 -1.33
N ARG A 126 18.54 -25.45 -2.58
CA ARG A 126 19.85 -25.47 -3.26
C ARG A 126 19.82 -24.70 -4.59
N SER A 127 18.92 -23.73 -4.72
CA SER A 127 18.88 -22.87 -5.90
C SER A 127 19.96 -21.79 -5.84
N GLN A 128 20.72 -21.66 -6.93
CA GLN A 128 21.67 -20.60 -7.20
C GLN A 128 20.99 -19.57 -8.12
N LEU A 129 21.06 -18.29 -7.74
CA LEU A 129 20.35 -17.18 -8.38
C LEU A 129 21.35 -16.24 -9.03
N GLU A 130 20.98 -15.64 -10.15
CA GLU A 130 21.77 -14.56 -10.76
C GLU A 130 21.91 -13.38 -9.78
N LEU A 131 23.01 -12.64 -9.88
CA LEU A 131 23.29 -11.53 -8.96
C LEU A 131 22.24 -10.42 -9.04
N ASP A 132 21.77 -10.12 -10.25
CA ASP A 132 20.74 -9.13 -10.58
C ASP A 132 19.31 -9.63 -10.33
N TYR A 133 19.14 -10.91 -9.99
CA TYR A 133 17.83 -11.48 -9.72
C TYR A 133 17.12 -10.70 -8.60
N LYS A 134 15.91 -10.20 -8.89
CA LYS A 134 15.19 -9.19 -8.09
C LYS A 134 14.86 -9.60 -6.65
N PHE A 135 14.84 -10.91 -6.35
CA PHE A 135 14.37 -11.43 -5.06
C PHE A 135 15.45 -12.18 -4.30
N SER A 136 15.31 -12.25 -2.97
CA SER A 136 16.19 -13.05 -2.11
C SER A 136 15.89 -14.55 -2.12
N LYS A 137 14.73 -14.97 -2.63
CA LYS A 137 14.29 -16.38 -2.72
C LYS A 137 14.04 -16.78 -4.17
N CYS A 138 14.35 -18.03 -4.51
CA CYS A 138 14.05 -18.57 -5.84
C CYS A 138 12.54 -18.61 -6.12
N SER A 139 12.17 -18.63 -7.41
CA SER A 139 10.77 -18.66 -7.87
C SER A 139 9.94 -19.76 -7.20
N VAL A 140 10.51 -20.97 -7.06
CA VAL A 140 9.88 -22.14 -6.43
C VAL A 140 9.62 -21.91 -4.93
N CYS A 141 10.59 -21.37 -4.20
CA CYS A 141 10.40 -21.04 -2.78
C CYS A 141 9.37 -19.93 -2.59
N LEU A 142 9.38 -18.91 -3.46
CA LEU A 142 8.38 -17.84 -3.43
C LEU A 142 6.97 -18.37 -3.71
N GLU A 143 6.82 -19.30 -4.66
CA GLU A 143 5.55 -19.94 -4.96
C GLU A 143 5.03 -20.78 -3.80
N LYS A 144 5.89 -21.60 -3.18
CA LYS A 144 5.53 -22.36 -1.98
C LYS A 144 5.09 -21.45 -0.83
N ASP A 145 5.79 -20.34 -0.61
CA ASP A 145 5.42 -19.35 0.42
C ASP A 145 4.07 -18.68 0.08
N ARG A 146 3.83 -18.32 -1.19
CA ARG A 146 2.54 -17.75 -1.65
C ARG A 146 1.38 -18.72 -1.46
N ASN A 147 1.54 -19.99 -1.80
CA ASN A 147 0.48 -20.99 -1.69
C ASN A 147 0.11 -21.22 -0.22
N LYS A 148 1.11 -21.39 0.66
CA LYS A 148 0.89 -21.50 2.11
C LYS A 148 0.18 -20.28 2.69
N ASP A 149 0.59 -19.08 2.29
CA ASP A 149 -0.04 -17.85 2.73
C ASP A 149 -1.48 -17.70 2.21
N ASN A 150 -1.74 -18.07 0.95
CA ASN A 150 -3.08 -18.10 0.37
C ASN A 150 -4.00 -19.09 1.11
N GLU A 151 -3.54 -20.30 1.36
CA GLU A 151 -4.27 -21.31 2.15
C GLU A 151 -4.61 -20.80 3.54
N ARG A 152 -3.64 -20.21 4.24
CA ARG A 152 -3.83 -19.62 5.57
C ARG A 152 -4.89 -18.51 5.55
N ARG A 153 -4.81 -17.59 4.58
CA ARG A 153 -5.79 -16.50 4.42
C ARG A 153 -7.18 -17.02 4.04
N ASN A 154 -7.27 -18.09 3.24
CA ASN A 154 -8.55 -18.68 2.85
C ASN A 154 -9.23 -19.37 4.04
N LYS A 155 -8.48 -20.13 4.85
CA LYS A 155 -8.99 -20.70 6.12
C LYS A 155 -9.50 -19.60 7.05
N ALA A 156 -8.75 -18.51 7.19
CA ALA A 156 -9.17 -17.37 8.00
C ALA A 156 -10.49 -16.71 7.52
N LYS A 157 -10.71 -16.65 6.20
CA LYS A 157 -11.96 -16.14 5.61
C LYS A 157 -13.13 -17.09 5.83
N GLN A 158 -12.91 -18.40 5.73
CA GLN A 158 -13.94 -19.42 5.96
C GLN A 158 -14.42 -19.38 7.43
N GLN A 159 -13.48 -19.41 8.38
CA GLN A 159 -13.76 -19.30 9.81
C GLN A 159 -14.49 -17.99 10.17
N TYR A 160 -14.20 -16.88 9.47
CA TYR A 160 -14.95 -15.64 9.65
C TYR A 160 -16.41 -15.77 9.21
N ASN A 161 -16.68 -16.39 8.05
CA ASN A 161 -18.04 -16.54 7.53
C ASN A 161 -18.88 -17.49 8.38
N GLU A 162 -18.28 -18.58 8.90
CA GLU A 162 -18.97 -19.55 9.77
C GLU A 162 -19.42 -18.90 11.09
N ASN A 163 -18.56 -18.11 11.74
CA ASN A 163 -18.91 -17.41 12.99
C ASN A 163 -20.03 -16.37 12.82
N VAL A 164 -20.32 -15.87 11.60
CA VAL A 164 -21.41 -14.90 11.31
C VAL A 164 -22.80 -15.51 11.47
N LEU A 165 -22.91 -16.82 11.40
CA LEU A 165 -24.19 -17.52 11.50
C LEU A 165 -24.66 -17.73 12.96
N GLU A 166 -23.78 -17.62 13.96
CA GLU A 166 -24.11 -18.01 15.35
C GLU A 166 -24.58 -16.87 16.29
N ASN A 167 -24.73 -15.62 15.83
CA ASN A 167 -25.30 -14.50 16.63
C ASN A 167 -24.70 -14.32 18.06
N ARG A 168 -23.47 -14.76 18.32
CA ARG A 168 -22.78 -14.53 19.59
C ARG A 168 -22.12 -13.15 19.62
N ILE A 169 -22.17 -12.47 20.78
CA ILE A 169 -21.34 -11.30 21.06
C ILE A 169 -19.88 -11.70 20.91
N ARG A 170 -19.13 -11.04 20.02
CA ARG A 170 -17.73 -11.38 19.74
C ARG A 170 -16.79 -10.45 20.46
N GLU A 171 -15.97 -11.01 21.34
CA GLU A 171 -14.90 -10.27 22.03
C GLU A 171 -13.67 -10.08 21.12
N SER A 172 -13.45 -11.03 20.22
CA SER A 172 -12.30 -11.08 19.31
C SER A 172 -12.70 -11.43 17.87
N LYS A 173 -11.80 -11.13 16.93
CA LYS A 173 -11.96 -11.38 15.50
C LYS A 173 -10.62 -11.70 14.84
N LEU A 174 -10.66 -12.62 13.87
CA LEU A 174 -9.50 -13.00 13.05
C LEU A 174 -9.27 -12.00 11.91
N CYS A 175 -8.04 -11.49 11.77
CA CYS A 175 -7.67 -10.61 10.67
C CYS A 175 -7.48 -11.38 9.35
N THR A 176 -8.17 -10.97 8.28
CA THR A 176 -8.06 -11.62 6.94
C THR A 176 -6.72 -11.41 6.22
N ILE A 177 -5.82 -10.58 6.76
CA ILE A 177 -4.46 -10.36 6.21
C ILE A 177 -3.42 -11.12 7.03
N CYS A 178 -3.23 -10.77 8.30
CA CYS A 178 -2.20 -11.40 9.13
C CYS A 178 -2.64 -12.74 9.74
N CYS A 179 -3.93 -13.09 9.66
CA CYS A 179 -4.50 -14.31 10.20
C CYS A 179 -4.28 -14.46 11.72
N ILE A 180 -4.19 -13.33 12.43
CA ILE A 180 -4.06 -13.26 13.90
C ILE A 180 -5.39 -12.79 14.48
N GLU A 181 -5.83 -13.46 15.53
CA GLU A 181 -7.02 -13.11 16.31
C GLU A 181 -6.70 -11.91 17.20
N ARG A 182 -7.57 -10.90 17.18
CA ARG A 182 -7.40 -9.66 17.94
C ARG A 182 -8.73 -9.18 18.51
N PRO A 183 -8.72 -8.35 19.55
CA PRO A 183 -9.93 -7.74 20.10
C PRO A 183 -10.72 -6.94 19.05
N MET A 184 -12.04 -6.87 19.19
CA MET A 184 -12.93 -6.18 18.24
C MET A 184 -12.60 -4.69 18.02
N GLU A 185 -12.07 -4.00 19.04
CA GLU A 185 -11.57 -2.62 18.94
C GLU A 185 -10.55 -2.42 17.80
N MET A 186 -9.75 -3.45 17.49
CA MET A 186 -8.75 -3.41 16.42
C MET A 186 -9.39 -3.45 15.02
N PHE A 187 -10.68 -3.74 14.94
CA PHE A 187 -11.44 -3.85 13.70
C PHE A 187 -12.36 -2.66 13.43
N ILE A 188 -12.35 -1.63 14.27
CA ILE A 188 -13.14 -0.42 14.05
C ILE A 188 -12.43 0.50 13.04
N GLY A 189 -13.11 0.82 11.95
CA GLY A 189 -12.66 1.74 10.91
C GLY A 189 -12.99 3.21 11.21
N VAL A 190 -12.54 4.12 10.34
CA VAL A 190 -12.72 5.58 10.49
C VAL A 190 -14.21 5.99 10.56
N ALA A 191 -15.06 5.26 9.83
CA ALA A 191 -16.51 5.48 9.83
C ALA A 191 -17.25 4.66 10.91
N ILE A 192 -16.56 4.28 12.00
CA ILE A 192 -17.09 3.42 13.08
C ILE A 192 -17.72 2.12 12.53
N SER A 193 -17.15 1.62 11.44
CA SER A 193 -17.61 0.40 10.78
C SER A 193 -16.65 -0.75 11.06
N GLU A 194 -17.19 -1.95 11.24
CA GLU A 194 -16.40 -3.17 11.40
C GLU A 194 -15.65 -3.49 10.10
N THR A 195 -14.34 -3.66 10.21
CA THR A 195 -13.45 -3.99 9.09
C THR A 195 -13.03 -5.46 9.14
N LYS A 196 -12.62 -6.04 8.00
CA LYS A 196 -12.13 -7.43 7.90
C LYS A 196 -10.67 -7.61 8.29
N THR A 197 -9.96 -6.52 8.52
CA THR A 197 -8.51 -6.47 8.74
C THR A 197 -8.22 -5.72 10.03
N CYS A 198 -7.16 -6.06 10.76
CA CYS A 198 -6.85 -5.36 12.02
C CYS A 198 -6.14 -4.03 11.78
N LYS A 199 -6.17 -3.14 12.78
CA LYS A 199 -5.56 -1.79 12.74
C LYS A 199 -4.11 -1.81 12.29
N ILE A 200 -3.30 -2.72 12.82
CA ILE A 200 -1.88 -2.87 12.46
C ILE A 200 -1.71 -3.08 10.95
N CYS A 201 -2.42 -4.05 10.36
CA CYS A 201 -2.34 -4.30 8.93
C CYS A 201 -2.86 -3.13 8.09
N ARG A 202 -3.89 -2.41 8.57
CA ARG A 202 -4.39 -1.21 7.89
C ARG A 202 -3.34 -0.10 7.90
N ASP A 203 -2.67 0.11 9.03
CA ASP A 203 -1.65 1.15 9.17
C ASP A 203 -0.37 0.81 8.39
N ASP A 204 0.05 -0.45 8.38
CA ASP A 204 1.14 -0.92 7.52
C ASP A 204 0.80 -0.69 6.04
N ASN A 205 -0.43 -1.01 5.62
CA ASN A 205 -0.88 -0.75 4.25
C ASN A 205 -0.86 0.76 3.92
N LYS A 206 -1.30 1.63 4.84
CA LYS A 206 -1.19 3.09 4.65
C LYS A 206 0.27 3.51 4.44
N ARG A 207 1.20 3.01 5.25
CA ARG A 207 2.64 3.34 5.08
C ARG A 207 3.18 2.88 3.73
N GLN A 208 2.75 1.73 3.23
CA GLN A 208 3.13 1.27 1.89
C GLN A 208 2.47 2.09 0.79
N ASP A 209 1.18 2.45 0.95
CA ASP A 209 0.45 3.29 0.00
C ASP A 209 1.03 4.70 -0.13
N LEU A 210 1.69 5.22 0.92
CA LEU A 210 2.44 6.48 0.89
C LEU A 210 3.72 6.40 0.07
N LYS A 211 4.33 5.21 -0.05
CA LYS A 211 5.53 5.00 -0.87
C LYS A 211 5.22 4.75 -2.34
N ARG A 212 3.95 4.53 -2.68
CA ARG A 212 3.53 4.30 -4.06
C ARG A 212 3.45 5.61 -4.82
N ASP A 213 3.99 5.62 -6.02
CA ASP A 213 3.79 6.71 -6.97
C ASP A 213 2.28 6.92 -7.20
N LYS A 214 1.81 8.09 -6.74
CA LYS A 214 0.39 8.46 -6.81
C LYS A 214 -0.01 8.76 -8.25
N ASP A 215 0.88 9.34 -9.04
CA ASP A 215 0.59 9.79 -10.39
C ASP A 215 0.52 8.59 -11.33
N HIS A 216 1.48 7.68 -11.23
CA HIS A 216 1.45 6.41 -11.97
C HIS A 216 0.19 5.59 -11.64
N ARG A 217 -0.22 5.51 -10.38
CA ARG A 217 -1.48 4.83 -9.99
C ARG A 217 -2.72 5.48 -10.61
N ASN A 218 -2.77 6.82 -10.58
CA ASN A 218 -3.90 7.56 -11.13
C ASN A 218 -3.96 7.44 -12.65
N GLU A 219 -2.81 7.41 -13.32
CA GLU A 219 -2.68 7.20 -14.76
C GLU A 219 -3.21 5.81 -15.15
N LEU A 220 -2.73 4.74 -14.52
CA LEU A 220 -3.23 3.37 -14.75
C LEU A 220 -4.74 3.25 -14.53
N ALA A 221 -5.28 3.95 -13.54
CA ALA A 221 -6.72 3.98 -13.30
C ALA A 221 -7.50 4.74 -14.40
N ARG A 222 -6.91 5.77 -15.01
CA ARG A 222 -7.52 6.57 -16.07
C ARG A 222 -7.52 5.86 -17.42
N THR A 223 -6.55 4.97 -17.67
CA THR A 223 -6.42 4.24 -18.94
C THR A 223 -7.16 2.91 -18.95
N ASN A 224 -7.53 2.38 -17.77
CA ASN A 224 -8.26 1.12 -17.68
C ASN A 224 -9.74 1.26 -18.10
N ILE A 225 -10.00 1.02 -19.39
CA ILE A 225 -11.31 1.17 -20.01
C ILE A 225 -12.36 0.18 -19.47
N ASN A 226 -11.93 -1.03 -19.09
CA ASN A 226 -12.80 -2.03 -18.48
C ASN A 226 -13.30 -1.56 -17.10
N GLU A 227 -12.42 -1.00 -16.29
CA GLU A 227 -12.83 -0.44 -15.00
C GLU A 227 -13.74 0.77 -15.19
N LYS A 228 -13.51 1.62 -16.20
CA LYS A 228 -14.44 2.72 -16.52
C LYS A 228 -15.84 2.21 -16.85
N PHE A 229 -15.97 1.22 -17.74
CA PHE A 229 -17.27 0.63 -18.08
C PHE A 229 -17.99 0.10 -16.84
N ARG A 230 -17.27 -0.65 -15.98
CA ARG A 230 -17.80 -1.17 -14.72
C ARG A 230 -18.26 -0.07 -13.77
N LEU A 231 -17.51 1.03 -13.69
CA LEU A 231 -17.88 2.19 -12.87
C LEU A 231 -19.14 2.89 -13.39
N TYR A 232 -19.36 2.93 -14.70
CA TYR A 232 -20.60 3.43 -15.27
C TYR A 232 -21.79 2.55 -14.90
N GLN A 233 -21.69 1.23 -15.08
CA GLN A 233 -22.74 0.29 -14.68
C GLN A 233 -23.09 0.45 -13.19
N LYS A 234 -22.07 0.47 -12.34
CA LYS A 234 -22.23 0.68 -10.90
C LYS A 234 -22.90 2.02 -10.58
N SER A 235 -22.44 3.12 -11.18
CA SER A 235 -23.01 4.45 -10.95
C SER A 235 -24.48 4.51 -11.36
N CYS A 236 -24.85 3.84 -12.44
CA CYS A 236 -26.24 3.76 -12.90
C CYS A 236 -27.12 3.03 -11.89
N LEU A 237 -26.65 1.88 -11.39
CA LEU A 237 -27.34 1.13 -10.33
C LEU A 237 -27.52 1.94 -9.04
N GLU A 238 -26.51 2.72 -8.63
CA GLU A 238 -26.58 3.58 -7.44
C GLU A 238 -27.56 4.75 -7.63
N ARG A 239 -27.72 5.22 -8.87
CA ARG A 239 -28.56 6.38 -9.25
C ARG A 239 -29.92 6.01 -9.83
N CYS A 240 -30.26 4.72 -9.86
CA CYS A 240 -31.47 4.19 -10.49
C CYS A 240 -31.61 4.61 -11.97
N LEU A 241 -30.50 4.59 -12.71
CA LEU A 241 -30.48 4.87 -14.15
C LEU A 241 -30.41 3.56 -14.92
N GLU A 242 -31.13 3.50 -16.03
CA GLU A 242 -30.99 2.44 -17.01
C GLU A 242 -29.60 2.50 -17.67
N PHE A 243 -28.98 1.35 -17.87
CA PHE A 243 -27.72 1.22 -18.60
C PHE A 243 -27.85 0.07 -19.60
N LYS A 244 -27.96 0.43 -20.88
CA LYS A 244 -28.21 -0.49 -22.02
C LYS A 244 -27.07 -0.56 -23.02
N LEU A 245 -26.00 0.22 -22.82
CA LEU A 245 -24.82 0.17 -23.68
C LEU A 245 -24.10 -1.17 -23.52
N SER A 246 -23.88 -1.86 -24.63
CA SER A 246 -22.89 -2.92 -24.74
C SER A 246 -21.48 -2.35 -24.54
N PHE A 247 -20.51 -3.24 -24.33
CA PHE A 247 -19.12 -2.81 -24.19
C PHE A 247 -18.61 -2.15 -25.48
N ASP A 248 -18.93 -2.69 -26.66
CA ASP A 248 -18.48 -2.15 -27.93
C ASP A 248 -19.10 -0.78 -28.25
N GLU A 249 -20.39 -0.59 -27.95
CA GLU A 249 -21.04 0.73 -28.03
C GLU A 249 -20.43 1.73 -27.06
N PHE A 250 -20.10 1.30 -25.84
CA PHE A 250 -19.39 2.15 -24.90
C PHE A 250 -18.03 2.59 -25.47
N ILE A 251 -17.24 1.67 -26.03
CA ILE A 251 -15.95 1.94 -26.66
C ILE A 251 -16.09 2.91 -27.84
N SER A 252 -17.10 2.72 -28.69
CA SER A 252 -17.33 3.57 -29.85
C SER A 252 -17.68 5.00 -29.44
N ILE A 253 -18.39 5.20 -28.33
CA ILE A 253 -18.70 6.53 -27.79
C ILE A 253 -17.46 7.17 -27.15
N VAL A 254 -16.79 6.50 -26.20
CA VAL A 254 -15.75 7.16 -25.38
C VAL A 254 -14.48 7.52 -26.15
N ASN A 255 -14.23 6.90 -27.30
CA ASN A 255 -13.10 7.21 -28.19
C ASN A 255 -13.35 8.43 -29.07
N ASN A 256 -14.59 8.90 -29.17
CA ASN A 256 -14.92 10.08 -29.94
C ASN A 256 -14.47 11.36 -29.23
N ASP A 257 -14.26 12.40 -30.03
CA ASP A 257 -14.00 13.74 -29.55
C ASP A 257 -15.21 14.26 -28.76
N CYS A 258 -14.97 15.14 -27.79
CA CYS A 258 -16.05 15.70 -26.98
C CYS A 258 -17.10 16.38 -27.89
N PHE A 259 -18.35 15.93 -27.82
CA PHE A 259 -19.45 16.43 -28.64
C PHE A 259 -19.61 17.95 -28.53
N TYR A 260 -19.40 18.51 -27.35
CA TYR A 260 -19.59 19.94 -27.11
C TYR A 260 -18.45 20.82 -27.60
N CYS A 261 -17.18 20.43 -27.38
CA CYS A 261 -16.04 21.33 -27.58
C CYS A 261 -14.94 20.76 -28.49
N GLY A 262 -15.12 19.55 -29.03
CA GLY A 262 -14.13 18.87 -29.85
C GLY A 262 -12.88 18.37 -29.11
N TYR A 263 -12.81 18.51 -27.77
CA TYR A 263 -11.64 18.04 -27.01
C TYR A 263 -11.42 16.53 -27.15
N LYS A 264 -10.20 16.16 -27.52
CA LYS A 264 -9.68 14.80 -27.53
C LYS A 264 -8.41 14.72 -26.69
N ASN A 265 -8.29 13.68 -25.88
CA ASN A 265 -7.08 13.38 -25.14
C ASN A 265 -6.35 12.20 -25.79
N SER A 266 -5.02 12.26 -25.87
CA SER A 266 -4.18 11.18 -26.44
C SER A 266 -4.01 9.99 -25.51
N ASP A 267 -4.05 10.23 -24.20
CA ASP A 267 -3.62 9.30 -23.16
C ASP A 267 -4.82 8.54 -22.57
N PHE A 268 -6.03 9.10 -22.64
CA PHE A 268 -7.24 8.47 -22.11
C PHE A 268 -8.50 8.82 -22.90
N VAL A 269 -9.48 7.91 -22.81
CA VAL A 269 -10.80 8.07 -23.43
C VAL A 269 -11.67 9.09 -22.69
N ASN A 270 -12.54 9.77 -23.43
CA ASN A 270 -13.52 10.71 -22.90
C ASN A 270 -14.53 10.00 -21.97
N GLY A 271 -15.31 10.81 -21.25
CA GLY A 271 -16.51 10.31 -20.56
C GLY A 271 -17.71 10.27 -21.49
N ILE A 272 -18.85 9.85 -20.94
CA ILE A 272 -20.16 9.90 -21.59
C ILE A 272 -21.05 10.92 -20.88
N ASP A 273 -21.61 11.85 -21.65
CA ASP A 273 -22.73 12.69 -21.24
C ASP A 273 -24.05 12.11 -21.76
N ARG A 274 -25.13 12.36 -21.02
CA ARG A 274 -26.49 12.02 -21.44
C ARG A 274 -27.13 13.26 -22.02
N ILE A 275 -27.52 13.22 -23.29
CA ILE A 275 -28.17 14.32 -24.00
C ILE A 275 -29.37 14.81 -23.17
N ASP A 276 -30.30 13.90 -22.91
CA ASP A 276 -31.39 14.06 -21.96
C ASP A 276 -31.03 13.38 -20.62
N SER A 277 -30.91 14.20 -19.58
CA SER A 277 -30.58 13.73 -18.23
C SER A 277 -31.70 12.94 -17.54
N LYS A 278 -32.93 12.97 -18.06
CA LYS A 278 -34.07 12.15 -17.59
C LYS A 278 -33.96 10.70 -18.08
N LYS A 279 -33.29 10.46 -19.21
CA LYS A 279 -33.09 9.13 -19.80
C LYS A 279 -31.83 8.44 -19.25
N GLY A 280 -31.76 7.13 -19.44
CA GLY A 280 -30.61 6.31 -19.07
C GLY A 280 -29.44 6.42 -20.06
N TYR A 281 -28.48 5.51 -19.92
CA TYR A 281 -27.40 5.29 -20.87
C TYR A 281 -27.86 4.32 -21.95
N ILE A 282 -28.47 4.87 -22.99
CA ILE A 282 -28.89 4.21 -24.24
C ILE A 282 -28.14 4.87 -25.39
N LEU A 283 -27.84 4.13 -26.45
CA LEU A 283 -26.96 4.58 -27.54
C LEU A 283 -27.34 5.97 -28.07
N ASP A 284 -28.61 6.18 -28.41
CA ASP A 284 -29.11 7.45 -28.97
C ASP A 284 -29.16 8.62 -27.98
N ASN A 285 -28.99 8.36 -26.68
CA ASN A 285 -28.98 9.39 -25.64
C ASN A 285 -27.56 9.69 -25.13
N CYS A 286 -26.53 9.04 -25.67
CA CYS A 286 -25.17 9.10 -25.14
C CYS A 286 -24.19 9.69 -26.15
N VAL A 287 -23.40 10.66 -25.69
CA VAL A 287 -22.35 11.30 -26.50
C VAL A 287 -21.03 11.34 -25.73
N ALA A 288 -19.92 11.31 -26.48
CA ALA A 288 -18.59 11.55 -25.90
C ALA A 288 -18.55 12.94 -25.28
N CYS A 289 -18.06 13.05 -24.06
CA CYS A 289 -17.98 14.31 -23.37
C CYS A 289 -16.77 14.38 -22.45
N CYS A 290 -16.00 15.46 -22.57
CA CYS A 290 -14.93 15.75 -21.64
C CYS A 290 -15.51 16.13 -20.26
N LYS A 291 -14.72 15.91 -19.20
CA LYS A 291 -15.11 16.17 -17.81
C LYS A 291 -15.66 17.60 -17.61
N MET A 292 -15.01 18.60 -18.20
CA MET A 292 -15.37 20.01 -18.03
C MET A 292 -16.74 20.33 -18.65
N CYS A 293 -16.98 19.94 -19.90
CA CYS A 293 -18.29 20.11 -20.55
C CYS A 293 -19.41 19.38 -19.79
N ASN A 294 -19.16 18.15 -19.35
CA ASN A 294 -20.16 17.37 -18.62
C ASN A 294 -20.58 18.06 -17.32
N TYR A 295 -19.64 18.70 -16.62
CA TYR A 295 -19.96 19.48 -15.42
C TYR A 295 -20.65 20.81 -15.70
N MET A 296 -20.21 21.52 -16.75
CA MET A 296 -20.83 22.80 -17.14
C MET A 296 -22.26 22.61 -17.62
N LYS A 297 -22.51 21.57 -18.43
CA LYS A 297 -23.86 21.19 -18.88
C LYS A 297 -24.70 20.70 -17.71
N ALA A 298 -24.15 19.84 -16.88
CA ALA A 298 -24.87 19.12 -15.83
C ALA A 298 -26.15 18.46 -16.38
N SER A 299 -27.31 19.07 -16.15
CA SER A 299 -28.62 18.57 -16.55
C SER A 299 -29.35 19.51 -17.52
N LEU A 300 -28.69 20.58 -17.97
CA LEU A 300 -29.22 21.48 -18.98
C LEU A 300 -29.49 20.70 -20.27
N SER A 301 -30.49 21.14 -21.02
CA SER A 301 -30.61 20.72 -22.41
C SER A 301 -29.41 21.21 -23.22
N ILE A 302 -29.14 20.54 -24.35
CA ILE A 302 -28.07 20.92 -25.27
C ILE A 302 -28.23 22.38 -25.69
N ASP A 303 -29.43 22.77 -26.10
CA ASP A 303 -29.73 24.12 -26.61
C ASP A 303 -29.47 25.19 -25.55
N VAL A 304 -29.94 24.99 -24.31
CA VAL A 304 -29.71 25.95 -23.22
C VAL A 304 -28.22 26.04 -22.91
N PHE A 305 -27.50 24.92 -22.89
CA PHE A 305 -26.06 24.93 -22.62
C PHE A 305 -25.27 25.70 -23.67
N ILE A 306 -25.58 25.50 -24.96
CA ILE A 306 -24.88 26.19 -26.05
C ILE A 306 -25.26 27.67 -26.10
N LYS A 307 -26.54 28.01 -25.95
CA LYS A 307 -27.02 29.41 -25.87
C LYS A 307 -26.39 30.17 -24.71
N ARG A 308 -26.23 29.53 -23.54
CA ARG A 308 -25.50 30.14 -22.42
C ARG A 308 -24.05 30.44 -22.76
N ALA A 309 -23.38 29.54 -23.50
CA ALA A 309 -22.01 29.78 -23.94
C ALA A 309 -21.92 31.00 -24.87
N GLU A 310 -22.78 31.06 -25.89
CA GLU A 310 -22.83 32.20 -26.82
C GLU A 310 -23.19 33.51 -26.13
N HIS A 311 -24.21 33.51 -25.26
CA HIS A 311 -24.62 34.70 -24.51
C HIS A 311 -23.48 35.21 -23.62
N THR A 312 -22.84 34.32 -22.84
CA THR A 312 -21.71 34.72 -21.97
C THR A 312 -20.56 35.28 -22.80
N LEU A 313 -20.18 34.64 -23.90
CA LEU A 313 -19.09 35.13 -24.75
C LEU A 313 -19.43 36.48 -25.40
N THR A 314 -20.67 36.66 -25.86
CA THR A 314 -21.15 37.91 -26.45
C THR A 314 -21.11 39.04 -25.43
N TYR A 315 -21.64 38.80 -24.22
CA TYR A 315 -21.57 39.78 -23.14
C TYR A 315 -20.14 40.13 -22.72
N GLN A 316 -19.23 39.16 -22.75
CA GLN A 316 -17.79 39.36 -22.50
C GLN A 316 -17.04 39.99 -23.69
N ASN A 317 -17.74 40.38 -24.77
CA ASN A 317 -17.16 40.93 -26.00
C ASN A 317 -16.08 40.01 -26.62
N ARG A 318 -16.24 38.69 -26.50
CA ARG A 318 -15.32 37.69 -27.08
C ARG A 318 -15.71 37.27 -28.48
N ILE A 319 -16.99 37.41 -28.83
CA ILE A 319 -17.58 37.08 -30.13
C ILE A 319 -18.67 38.10 -30.47
N ASN A 320 -19.06 38.15 -31.74
CA ASN A 320 -20.27 38.86 -32.19
C ASN A 320 -21.43 37.86 -32.34
N GLY A 321 -22.01 37.45 -31.22
CA GLY A 321 -23.10 36.47 -31.15
C GLY A 321 -24.40 37.07 -30.62
N ASN A 322 -25.34 36.20 -30.25
CA ASN A 322 -26.64 36.58 -29.72
C ASN A 322 -26.67 36.54 -28.18
N LEU A 323 -27.53 37.39 -27.60
CA LEU A 323 -27.83 37.36 -26.17
C LEU A 323 -29.11 36.56 -25.91
N TYR A 324 -28.99 35.56 -25.02
CA TYR A 324 -30.08 34.72 -24.52
C TYR A 324 -30.34 34.89 -23.00
N PRO A 325 -30.80 36.05 -22.52
CA PRO A 325 -31.04 36.28 -21.08
C PRO A 325 -32.08 35.32 -20.48
N GLU A 326 -33.02 34.82 -21.28
CA GLU A 326 -34.05 33.83 -20.89
C GLU A 326 -33.46 32.47 -20.50
N CYS A 327 -32.24 32.15 -20.96
CA CYS A 327 -31.55 30.92 -20.58
C CYS A 327 -31.00 30.96 -19.13
N PHE A 328 -31.09 32.10 -18.43
CA PHE A 328 -30.57 32.27 -17.07
C PHE A 328 -31.74 32.49 -16.08
N PRO A 329 -32.18 31.45 -15.36
CA PRO A 329 -33.29 31.51 -14.42
C PRO A 329 -33.00 32.41 -13.20
N ASN A 330 -34.07 32.82 -12.53
CA ASN A 330 -33.99 33.68 -11.35
C ASN A 330 -33.72 32.86 -10.08
N HIS A 331 -32.80 33.34 -9.26
CA HIS A 331 -32.44 32.78 -7.95
C HIS A 331 -32.24 33.89 -6.93
N LYS A 332 -32.45 33.58 -5.64
CA LYS A 332 -32.11 34.47 -4.53
C LYS A 332 -30.76 34.08 -3.94
N CYS A 333 -29.91 35.08 -3.67
CA CYS A 333 -28.61 34.87 -3.07
C CYS A 333 -28.73 34.34 -1.64
N LEU A 334 -27.69 33.65 -1.18
CA LEU A 334 -27.55 33.29 0.22
C LEU A 334 -27.20 34.52 1.06
N PRO A 335 -27.61 34.60 2.35
CA PRO A 335 -27.24 35.71 3.22
C PRO A 335 -25.75 35.72 3.58
N TYR A 336 -25.21 36.90 3.92
CA TYR A 336 -23.79 37.13 4.29
C TYR A 336 -23.20 36.06 5.22
N TYR A 337 -23.89 35.72 6.32
CA TYR A 337 -23.38 34.77 7.32
C TYR A 337 -23.10 33.37 6.74
N ARG A 338 -23.79 32.96 5.65
CA ARG A 338 -23.55 31.68 4.97
C ARG A 338 -22.25 31.70 4.19
N TYR A 339 -21.88 32.81 3.56
CA TYR A 339 -20.58 32.95 2.90
C TYR A 339 -19.44 32.90 3.93
N LYS A 340 -19.58 33.61 5.06
CA LYS A 340 -18.62 33.57 6.17
C LYS A 340 -18.44 32.16 6.73
N SER A 341 -19.55 31.44 6.98
CA SER A 341 -19.51 30.06 7.48
C SER A 341 -18.82 29.12 6.49
N ARG A 342 -19.15 29.23 5.20
CA ARG A 342 -18.52 28.42 4.14
C ARG A 342 -17.03 28.72 3.98
N ALA A 343 -16.60 29.96 4.18
CA ALA A 343 -15.19 30.34 4.16
C ALA A 343 -14.44 29.67 5.32
N LEU A 344 -15.00 29.70 6.53
CA LEU A 344 -14.44 29.03 7.70
C LEU A 344 -14.32 27.50 7.49
N GLU A 345 -15.39 26.84 7.02
CA GLU A 345 -15.40 25.40 6.72
C GLU A 345 -14.30 25.00 5.72
N LYS A 346 -14.02 25.89 4.76
CA LYS A 346 -13.02 25.67 3.71
C LYS A 346 -11.64 26.27 4.03
N GLN A 347 -11.47 26.86 5.21
CA GLN A 347 -10.25 27.56 5.63
C GLN A 347 -9.80 28.62 4.61
N LEU A 348 -10.76 29.43 4.17
CA LEU A 348 -10.56 30.54 3.24
C LEU A 348 -10.58 31.86 4.00
N ASP A 349 -9.76 32.79 3.53
CA ASP A 349 -9.81 34.18 4.02
C ASP A 349 -11.19 34.80 3.76
N PHE A 350 -11.61 35.68 4.66
CA PHE A 350 -12.90 36.36 4.62
C PHE A 350 -12.75 37.75 5.24
N SER A 351 -12.36 38.72 4.42
CA SER A 351 -12.10 40.11 4.86
C SER A 351 -13.22 41.08 4.49
N ILE A 352 -14.16 40.68 3.62
CA ILE A 352 -15.28 41.54 3.23
C ILE A 352 -16.23 41.81 4.39
N THR A 353 -16.72 43.04 4.47
CA THR A 353 -17.72 43.50 5.43
C THR A 353 -19.14 43.15 4.97
N LYS A 354 -20.14 43.41 5.82
CA LYS A 354 -21.55 43.22 5.45
C LYS A 354 -21.98 44.27 4.42
N GLU A 355 -21.41 45.46 4.52
CA GLU A 355 -21.57 46.58 3.61
C GLU A 355 -21.01 46.22 2.23
N ASP A 356 -19.75 45.76 2.15
CA ASP A 356 -19.16 45.25 0.89
C ASP A 356 -20.02 44.17 0.24
N TYR A 357 -20.52 43.23 1.05
CA TYR A 357 -21.43 42.19 0.58
C TYR A 357 -22.71 42.77 -0.03
N ASN A 358 -23.35 43.71 0.66
CA ASN A 358 -24.61 44.32 0.21
C ASN A 358 -24.40 45.07 -1.11
N ASP A 359 -23.29 45.79 -1.24
CA ASP A 359 -22.96 46.56 -2.44
C ASP A 359 -22.69 45.64 -3.63
N ILE A 360 -21.89 44.58 -3.43
CA ILE A 360 -21.51 43.67 -4.50
C ILE A 360 -22.71 42.91 -5.05
N ILE A 361 -23.61 42.40 -4.21
CA ILE A 361 -24.76 41.63 -4.71
C ILE A 361 -25.75 42.47 -5.53
N GLN A 362 -25.68 43.81 -5.47
CA GLN A 362 -26.51 44.69 -6.31
C GLN A 362 -26.01 44.78 -7.75
N ASN A 363 -24.74 44.47 -8.01
CA ASN A 363 -24.18 44.55 -9.35
C ASN A 363 -24.72 43.46 -10.27
N ALA A 364 -24.72 43.77 -11.57
CA ALA A 364 -25.01 42.79 -12.61
C ALA A 364 -24.01 41.63 -12.56
N CYS A 365 -24.43 40.44 -12.99
CA CYS A 365 -23.54 39.30 -13.05
C CYS A 365 -22.34 39.62 -13.96
N PHE A 366 -21.12 39.51 -13.43
CA PHE A 366 -19.92 39.88 -14.19
C PHE A 366 -19.70 39.00 -15.43
N LEU A 367 -20.26 37.77 -15.46
CA LEU A 367 -20.12 36.81 -16.58
C LEU A 367 -21.17 36.99 -17.66
N CYS A 368 -22.45 37.14 -17.30
CA CYS A 368 -23.57 37.17 -18.26
C CYS A 368 -24.40 38.45 -18.22
N GLY A 369 -24.08 39.42 -17.36
CA GLY A 369 -24.82 40.67 -17.27
C GLY A 369 -26.21 40.58 -16.65
N LYS A 370 -26.60 39.43 -16.10
CA LYS A 370 -27.92 39.27 -15.46
C LYS A 370 -28.12 40.31 -14.34
N GLN A 371 -29.15 41.13 -14.51
CA GLN A 371 -29.55 42.20 -13.59
C GLN A 371 -30.46 41.66 -12.48
N ASN A 372 -30.43 42.33 -11.32
CA ASN A 372 -31.32 42.03 -10.20
C ASN A 372 -32.78 42.43 -10.50
N ASN A 373 -33.72 41.72 -9.89
CA ASN A 373 -35.14 42.04 -9.93
C ASN A 373 -35.87 41.49 -8.69
N GLU A 374 -37.18 41.69 -8.60
CA GLU A 374 -38.01 41.23 -7.48
C GLU A 374 -37.83 39.73 -7.16
N ASN A 375 -37.54 38.90 -8.16
CA ASN A 375 -37.38 37.46 -8.04
C ASN A 375 -35.92 36.99 -8.12
N HIS A 376 -34.95 37.89 -8.35
CA HIS A 376 -33.55 37.55 -8.54
C HIS A 376 -32.60 38.46 -7.77
N THR A 377 -31.62 37.85 -7.10
CA THR A 377 -30.49 38.57 -6.50
C THR A 377 -29.21 37.80 -6.79
N ASN A 378 -28.23 38.48 -7.38
CA ASN A 378 -26.92 37.89 -7.67
C ASN A 378 -26.20 37.49 -6.38
N GLY A 379 -25.40 36.42 -6.47
CA GLY A 379 -24.51 36.00 -5.41
C GLY A 379 -23.10 36.55 -5.59
N ILE A 380 -22.16 35.98 -4.85
CA ILE A 380 -20.74 36.30 -4.97
C ILE A 380 -20.00 35.11 -5.55
N ASP A 381 -19.25 35.33 -6.63
CA ASP A 381 -18.24 34.39 -7.13
C ASP A 381 -16.84 34.87 -6.75
N ARG A 382 -15.92 33.91 -6.60
CA ARG A 382 -14.50 34.18 -6.39
C ARG A 382 -13.79 33.99 -7.71
N MET A 383 -13.08 35.01 -8.18
CA MET A 383 -12.34 35.00 -9.44
C MET A 383 -11.33 33.85 -9.43
N ASP A 384 -10.46 33.83 -8.43
CA ASP A 384 -9.61 32.68 -8.09
C ASP A 384 -10.25 31.88 -6.94
N SER A 385 -10.64 30.64 -7.23
CA SER A 385 -11.25 29.73 -6.25
C SER A 385 -10.28 29.24 -5.17
N LYS A 386 -8.96 29.43 -5.33
CA LYS A 386 -7.94 29.15 -4.32
C LYS A 386 -7.81 30.28 -3.29
N LYS A 387 -8.26 31.49 -3.62
CA LYS A 387 -8.27 32.65 -2.73
C LYS A 387 -9.59 32.77 -1.97
N GLY A 388 -9.58 33.58 -0.91
CA GLY A 388 -10.73 33.85 -0.06
C GLY A 388 -11.73 34.86 -0.62
N TYR A 389 -12.63 35.33 0.25
CA TYR A 389 -13.53 36.44 0.00
C TYR A 389 -12.85 37.74 0.42
N VAL A 390 -12.13 38.31 -0.52
CA VAL A 390 -11.40 39.58 -0.41
C VAL A 390 -11.84 40.46 -1.60
N LEU A 391 -11.92 41.79 -1.41
CA LEU A 391 -12.56 42.69 -2.38
C LEU A 391 -12.01 42.58 -3.82
N ASP A 392 -10.70 42.39 -3.98
CA ASP A 392 -10.04 42.26 -5.28
C ASP A 392 -10.23 40.89 -5.95
N ASN A 393 -10.77 39.90 -5.24
CA ASN A 393 -10.96 38.53 -5.73
C ASN A 393 -12.44 38.16 -5.93
N ILE A 394 -13.39 39.06 -5.67
CA ILE A 394 -14.81 38.72 -5.73
C ILE A 394 -15.58 39.58 -6.73
N ASN A 395 -16.62 38.99 -7.31
CA ASN A 395 -17.53 39.68 -8.21
C ASN A 395 -18.97 39.18 -8.04
N ALA A 396 -19.92 40.05 -8.38
CA ALA A 396 -21.34 39.69 -8.41
C ALA A 396 -21.59 38.68 -9.52
N CYS A 397 -22.21 37.54 -9.19
CA CYS A 397 -22.40 36.46 -10.14
C CYS A 397 -23.71 35.73 -9.90
N CYS A 398 -24.48 35.50 -10.97
CA CYS A 398 -25.69 34.70 -10.88
C CYS A 398 -25.34 33.24 -10.57
N SER A 399 -26.28 32.52 -9.94
CA SER A 399 -26.06 31.14 -9.50
C SER A 399 -25.64 30.20 -10.64
N GLU A 400 -26.18 30.41 -11.84
CA GLU A 400 -25.92 29.58 -13.01
C GLU A 400 -24.50 29.77 -13.54
N CYS A 401 -24.04 31.01 -13.68
CA CYS A 401 -22.67 31.32 -14.11
C CYS A 401 -21.65 30.82 -13.08
N ASN A 402 -21.90 31.02 -11.78
CA ASN A 402 -21.06 30.49 -10.72
C ASN A 402 -21.01 28.95 -10.76
N PHE A 403 -22.15 28.29 -11.00
CA PHE A 403 -22.21 26.84 -11.16
C PHE A 403 -21.47 26.35 -12.41
N MET A 404 -21.53 27.06 -13.54
CA MET A 404 -20.79 26.68 -14.74
C MET A 404 -19.28 26.91 -14.59
N LYS A 405 -18.87 28.03 -13.98
CA LYS A 405 -17.46 28.37 -13.73
C LYS A 405 -16.81 27.47 -12.68
N ARG A 406 -17.53 27.10 -11.61
CA ARG A 406 -17.04 26.25 -10.52
C ARG A 406 -15.71 26.76 -9.96
N ASP A 407 -14.69 25.90 -9.98
CA ASP A 407 -13.32 26.15 -9.56
C ASP A 407 -12.37 26.33 -10.75
N TYR A 408 -12.89 26.46 -11.98
CA TYR A 408 -12.09 26.74 -13.17
C TYR A 408 -11.57 28.18 -13.13
N ASP A 409 -10.35 28.34 -13.64
CA ASP A 409 -9.78 29.66 -13.93
C ASP A 409 -10.69 30.40 -14.93
N TYR A 410 -10.76 31.73 -14.81
CA TYR A 410 -11.59 32.55 -15.69
C TYR A 410 -11.22 32.38 -17.16
N ASN A 411 -9.93 32.39 -17.50
CA ASN A 411 -9.49 32.25 -18.90
C ASN A 411 -9.76 30.84 -19.42
N ASP A 412 -9.51 29.81 -18.61
CA ASP A 412 -9.83 28.42 -18.97
C ASP A 412 -11.34 28.26 -19.24
N PHE A 413 -12.18 28.88 -18.41
CA PHE A 413 -13.62 28.87 -18.58
C PHE A 413 -14.03 29.57 -19.89
N ILE A 414 -13.55 30.78 -20.15
CA ILE A 414 -13.87 31.53 -21.38
C ILE A 414 -13.37 30.79 -22.63
N ASN A 415 -12.14 30.28 -22.62
CA ASN A 415 -11.59 29.46 -23.71
C ASN A 415 -12.45 28.20 -23.94
N LYS A 416 -12.96 27.59 -22.87
CA LYS A 416 -13.86 26.45 -23.01
C LYS A 416 -15.16 26.81 -23.69
N LEU A 417 -15.76 27.95 -23.34
CA LEU A 417 -16.96 28.44 -24.00
C LEU A 417 -16.70 28.73 -25.47
N LEU A 418 -15.55 29.32 -25.83
CA LEU A 418 -15.16 29.57 -27.23
C LEU A 418 -15.14 28.26 -28.03
N LEU A 419 -14.49 27.22 -27.52
CA LEU A 419 -14.48 25.91 -28.18
C LEU A 419 -15.88 25.30 -28.35
N ILE A 420 -16.77 25.53 -27.38
CA ILE A 420 -18.16 25.07 -27.47
C ILE A 420 -18.91 25.84 -28.55
N TYR A 421 -18.78 27.16 -28.56
CA TYR A 421 -19.40 28.03 -29.56
C TYR A 421 -18.92 27.67 -30.97
N GLU A 422 -17.61 27.58 -31.19
CA GLU A 422 -17.04 27.25 -32.51
C GLU A 422 -17.53 25.91 -33.05
N LYS A 423 -17.73 24.92 -32.16
CA LYS A 423 -18.21 23.60 -32.54
C LYS A 423 -19.69 23.62 -32.97
N HIS A 424 -20.49 24.57 -32.47
CA HIS A 424 -21.95 24.58 -32.60
C HIS A 424 -22.54 25.85 -33.22
N LYS A 425 -21.72 26.83 -33.65
CA LYS A 425 -22.18 28.12 -34.20
C LYS A 425 -23.06 28.03 -35.44
N ASN A 426 -22.98 26.92 -36.19
CA ASN A 426 -23.80 26.66 -37.38
C ASN A 426 -25.02 25.76 -37.08
N HIS A 427 -25.25 25.40 -35.82
CA HIS A 427 -26.32 24.49 -35.44
C HIS A 427 -27.65 25.25 -35.35
N ASN A 428 -28.67 24.79 -36.08
CA ASN A 428 -30.01 25.39 -36.00
C ASN A 428 -30.74 24.87 -34.75
N PHE A 429 -30.87 25.71 -33.72
CA PHE A 429 -31.59 25.38 -32.48
C PHE A 429 -33.09 25.66 -32.62
N SER A 430 -33.94 24.71 -32.26
CA SER A 430 -35.40 24.93 -32.21
C SER A 430 -35.79 25.65 -30.91
N LEU A 431 -36.51 26.77 -31.01
CA LEU A 431 -36.95 27.58 -29.86
C LEU A 431 -38.07 26.92 -29.04
N ASN A 432 -38.68 25.84 -29.53
CA ASN A 432 -39.95 25.32 -29.02
C ASN A 432 -39.89 24.54 -27.69
N ASN A 433 -38.70 24.35 -27.08
CA ASN A 433 -38.53 23.54 -25.84
C ASN A 433 -37.85 24.29 -24.68
N LEU A 434 -37.87 25.63 -24.68
CA LEU A 434 -37.27 26.44 -23.59
C LEU A 434 -37.93 26.19 -22.22
N SER A 435 -39.18 25.73 -22.14
CA SER A 435 -39.92 25.65 -20.88
C SER A 435 -39.59 24.45 -19.97
N GLU A 436 -38.97 23.38 -20.49
CA GLU A 436 -38.82 22.14 -19.69
C GLU A 436 -37.46 21.94 -18.98
N TYR A 437 -36.40 22.70 -19.30
CA TYR A 437 -35.02 22.36 -18.86
C TYR A 437 -34.08 23.54 -18.61
N VAL A 438 -34.60 24.69 -18.15
CA VAL A 438 -33.76 25.88 -17.87
C VAL A 438 -32.99 25.76 -16.55
N ASN A 439 -33.47 24.92 -15.63
CA ASN A 439 -32.93 24.76 -14.28
C ASN A 439 -32.07 23.50 -14.16
N ILE A 440 -31.01 23.56 -13.34
CA ILE A 440 -30.27 22.37 -12.90
C ILE A 440 -31.08 21.69 -11.77
N PRO A 441 -31.77 20.56 -11.98
CA PRO A 441 -32.60 19.94 -10.95
C PRO A 441 -31.75 19.40 -9.79
N GLN A 442 -32.29 19.51 -8.58
CA GLN A 442 -31.77 18.77 -7.43
C GLN A 442 -32.14 17.29 -7.59
N ASN A 443 -31.16 16.39 -7.41
CA ASN A 443 -31.32 14.95 -7.63
C ASN A 443 -32.25 14.33 -6.56
N ARG A 444 -33.53 14.10 -6.90
CA ARG A 444 -34.61 13.75 -5.94
C ARG A 444 -34.65 12.28 -5.52
N THR A 445 -34.01 11.36 -6.25
CA THR A 445 -34.12 9.91 -6.04
C THR A 445 -32.77 9.28 -5.72
N LYS A 446 -32.11 9.73 -4.65
CA LYS A 446 -30.91 9.06 -4.14
C LYS A 446 -31.31 7.91 -3.23
N LYS A 447 -30.81 6.71 -3.55
CA LYS A 447 -30.84 5.57 -2.62
C LYS A 447 -30.25 5.96 -1.27
N SER A 448 -30.81 5.41 -0.20
CA SER A 448 -30.23 5.51 1.14
C SER A 448 -28.84 4.87 1.19
N ILE A 449 -28.05 5.20 2.20
CA ILE A 449 -26.71 4.62 2.39
C ILE A 449 -26.80 3.07 2.48
N GLU A 450 -27.86 2.54 3.10
CA GLU A 450 -28.08 1.10 3.25
C GLU A 450 -28.48 0.43 1.94
N GLU A 451 -29.35 1.07 1.17
CA GLU A 451 -29.74 0.60 -0.16
C GLU A 451 -28.56 0.58 -1.12
N ILE A 452 -27.67 1.58 -1.05
CA ILE A 452 -26.42 1.62 -1.81
C ILE A 452 -25.51 0.44 -1.41
N LYS A 453 -25.34 0.17 -0.11
CA LYS A 453 -24.55 -0.97 0.38
C LYS A 453 -25.09 -2.30 -0.17
N LYS A 454 -26.40 -2.53 -0.03
CA LYS A 454 -27.06 -3.75 -0.51
C LYS A 454 -26.92 -3.91 -2.03
N THR A 455 -27.17 -2.85 -2.79
CA THR A 455 -27.00 -2.83 -4.26
C THR A 455 -25.55 -3.17 -4.64
N ASN A 456 -24.58 -2.57 -3.95
CA ASN A 456 -23.16 -2.79 -4.21
C ASN A 456 -22.70 -4.22 -3.87
N ASP A 457 -23.27 -4.85 -2.85
CA ASP A 457 -22.94 -6.23 -2.50
C ASP A 457 -23.52 -7.23 -3.51
N LEU A 458 -24.75 -7.01 -4.00
CA LEU A 458 -25.33 -7.79 -5.10
C LEU A 458 -24.49 -7.66 -6.38
N PHE A 459 -24.12 -6.43 -6.76
CA PHE A 459 -23.25 -6.19 -7.91
C PHE A 459 -21.91 -6.93 -7.78
N LYS A 460 -21.28 -6.91 -6.60
CA LYS A 460 -20.04 -7.69 -6.37
C LYS A 460 -20.25 -9.20 -6.52
N GLN A 461 -21.38 -9.73 -6.05
CA GLN A 461 -21.69 -11.16 -6.16
C GLN A 461 -21.83 -11.57 -7.63
N GLU A 462 -22.57 -10.79 -8.42
CA GLU A 462 -22.75 -11.02 -9.85
C GLU A 462 -21.43 -10.94 -10.62
N GLN A 463 -20.61 -9.92 -10.35
CA GLN A 463 -19.27 -9.80 -10.94
C GLN A 463 -18.36 -10.99 -10.58
N ASN A 464 -18.42 -11.46 -9.33
CA ASN A 464 -17.68 -12.66 -8.94
C ASN A 464 -18.17 -13.91 -9.65
N LYS A 465 -19.47 -14.01 -9.97
CA LYS A 465 -20.04 -15.11 -10.75
C LYS A 465 -19.49 -15.10 -12.18
N ILE A 466 -19.55 -13.95 -12.86
CA ILE A 466 -18.99 -13.75 -14.20
C ILE A 466 -17.50 -14.08 -14.23
N ILE A 467 -16.72 -13.62 -13.24
CA ILE A 467 -15.30 -13.92 -13.13
C ILE A 467 -15.08 -15.43 -12.95
N LYS A 468 -15.85 -16.09 -12.08
CA LYS A 468 -15.74 -17.54 -11.87
C LYS A 468 -16.06 -18.34 -13.14
N GLU A 469 -17.07 -17.92 -13.90
CA GLU A 469 -17.41 -18.53 -15.18
C GLU A 469 -16.28 -18.33 -16.19
N LYS A 470 -15.78 -17.09 -16.33
CA LYS A 470 -14.67 -16.75 -17.24
C LYS A 470 -13.37 -17.52 -16.92
N TYR A 471 -13.02 -17.65 -15.64
CA TYR A 471 -11.87 -18.43 -15.19
C TYR A 471 -12.22 -19.90 -14.92
N GLY A 472 -13.44 -20.34 -15.22
CA GLY A 472 -13.83 -21.75 -15.28
C GLY A 472 -13.50 -22.34 -16.65
N ASP A 473 -13.57 -21.51 -17.69
CA ASP A 473 -13.23 -21.83 -19.07
C ASP A 473 -11.72 -22.12 -19.25
N GLU A 474 -11.40 -23.34 -19.67
CA GLU A 474 -10.03 -23.81 -19.90
C GLU A 474 -9.35 -23.09 -21.08
N GLU A 475 -10.09 -22.70 -22.11
CA GLU A 475 -9.55 -22.00 -23.27
C GLU A 475 -9.06 -20.60 -22.87
N TYR A 476 -9.87 -19.90 -22.06
CA TYR A 476 -9.49 -18.61 -21.49
C TYR A 476 -8.28 -18.73 -20.55
N LYS A 477 -8.21 -19.77 -19.70
CA LYS A 477 -7.04 -20.02 -18.84
C LYS A 477 -5.76 -20.17 -19.65
N GLN A 478 -5.80 -20.99 -20.70
CA GLN A 478 -4.65 -21.24 -21.57
C GLN A 478 -4.20 -19.98 -22.30
N MET A 479 -5.15 -19.21 -22.86
CA MET A 479 -4.87 -17.91 -23.49
C MET A 479 -4.19 -16.97 -22.50
N ARG A 480 -4.72 -16.85 -21.26
CA ARG A 480 -4.19 -15.93 -20.27
C ARG A 480 -2.81 -16.33 -19.75
N VAL A 481 -2.53 -17.63 -19.64
CA VAL A 481 -1.19 -18.13 -19.31
C VAL A 481 -0.16 -17.73 -20.38
N LYS A 482 -0.53 -17.86 -21.68
CA LYS A 482 0.33 -17.43 -22.80
C LYS A 482 0.59 -15.93 -22.78
N GLU A 483 -0.41 -15.10 -22.51
CA GLU A 483 -0.23 -13.64 -22.37
C GLU A 483 0.72 -13.28 -21.22
N ILE A 484 0.53 -13.88 -20.04
CA ILE A 484 1.39 -13.62 -18.88
C ILE A 484 2.84 -14.06 -19.14
N ALA A 485 3.05 -15.16 -19.87
CA ALA A 485 4.37 -15.62 -20.26
C ALA A 485 5.09 -14.62 -21.18
N LYS A 486 4.38 -14.03 -22.14
CA LYS A 486 4.91 -12.95 -23.01
C LYS A 486 5.34 -11.71 -22.22
N TYR A 487 4.56 -11.30 -21.21
CA TYR A 487 4.93 -10.16 -20.36
C TYR A 487 6.10 -10.42 -19.40
N ARG A 488 6.48 -11.68 -19.18
CA ARG A 488 7.62 -12.06 -18.31
C ARG A 488 8.93 -12.24 -19.08
N THR A 489 8.86 -12.28 -20.40
CA THR A 489 10.01 -12.45 -21.30
C THR A 489 10.56 -11.13 -21.83
N ILE A 490 9.90 -10.02 -21.50
CA ILE A 490 10.36 -8.63 -21.62
C ILE A 490 10.79 -8.17 -20.23
#